data_AF-A0A8J2U6E6-F1
#
_entry.id   AF-A0A8J2U6E6-F1
#
_cell.length_a   1.000
_cell.length_b   1.000
_cell.length_c   1.000
_cell.angle_alpha   90.00
_cell.angle_beta   90.00
_cell.angle_gamma   90.00
#
_symmetry.space_group_name_H-M   'P 1'
#
loop_
_entity.id
_entity.type
_entity.pdbx_description
1 polymer ?
#
loop_
_entity_poly.entity_id
_entity_poly.type
_entity_poly.pdbx_seq_one_letter_code
_entity_poly.pdbx_strand_id
1 'polypeptide(L)'
;MTRGGEAKIYLAPDHRNVIKVNDAVYYATWLEFFNSLVIHNLLFVDTAYTFLGFKEKDGSLLAVLKQPFITSDAPVDLEDVKKLLAFNGFVNTKRNDYFNRELGLILEDMHDENIIVNSNTLFFIDTVFYTVSE
;
A
#
# COMPACT_ATOMS: atom_id res chain seq x y z
N MET A 1 11.68 12.16 -9.17
CA MET A 1 10.56 11.40 -9.78
C MET A 1 10.96 9.95 -9.75
N THR A 2 10.43 9.17 -8.80
CA THR A 2 10.58 7.71 -8.84
C THR A 2 9.38 7.19 -9.62
N ARG A 3 9.61 6.39 -10.66
CA ARG A 3 8.55 5.74 -11.46
C ARG A 3 8.45 4.30 -10.99
N GLY A 4 7.52 4.00 -10.08
CA GLY A 4 6.85 2.70 -10.06
C GLY A 4 5.74 2.73 -11.12
N GLY A 5 5.43 1.60 -11.76
CA GLY A 5 4.59 1.52 -12.96
C GLY A 5 3.18 2.13 -12.83
N GLU A 6 2.66 2.25 -11.61
CA GLU A 6 1.23 2.46 -11.31
C GLU A 6 0.89 3.84 -10.72
N ALA A 7 1.88 4.60 -10.23
CA ALA A 7 1.59 5.87 -9.55
C ALA A 7 2.64 6.96 -9.83
N LYS A 8 2.15 8.18 -10.10
CA LYS A 8 3.01 9.37 -10.11
C LYS A 8 3.10 9.93 -8.70
N ILE A 9 4.32 9.91 -8.14
CA ILE A 9 4.62 10.39 -6.79
C ILE A 9 5.19 11.81 -6.86
N TYR A 10 4.59 12.73 -6.11
CA TYR A 10 5.06 14.10 -5.94
C TYR A 10 5.32 14.37 -4.45
N LEU A 11 6.43 15.00 -4.12
CA LEU A 11 6.62 15.49 -2.75
C LEU A 11 5.66 16.65 -2.51
N ALA A 12 4.87 16.58 -1.45
CA ALA A 12 3.94 17.64 -1.09
C ALA A 12 4.71 18.89 -0.63
N PRO A 13 4.12 20.10 -0.74
CA PRO A 13 4.78 21.34 -0.31
C PRO A 13 5.20 21.36 1.17
N ASP A 14 4.58 20.52 2.00
CA ASP A 14 4.89 20.40 3.42
C ASP A 14 6.17 19.59 3.70
N HIS A 15 6.77 18.96 2.68
CA HIS A 15 7.92 18.05 2.80
C HIS A 15 7.74 16.89 3.77
N ARG A 16 6.50 16.64 4.22
CA ARG A 16 6.13 15.60 5.18
C ARG A 16 5.25 14.53 4.56
N ASN A 17 4.77 14.76 3.35
CA ASN A 17 3.84 13.88 2.67
C ASN A 17 4.21 13.74 1.19
N VAL A 18 3.73 12.66 0.60
CA VAL A 18 3.71 12.44 -0.85
C VAL A 18 2.29 12.46 -1.37
N ILE A 19 2.13 12.98 -2.58
CA ILE A 19 0.90 12.88 -3.36
C ILE A 19 1.07 11.74 -4.37
N LYS A 20 0.19 10.74 -4.30
CA LYS A 20 0.10 9.65 -5.26
C LYS A 20 -1.10 9.86 -6.17
N VAL A 21 -0.89 9.67 -7.47
CA VAL A 21 -1.95 9.67 -8.48
C VAL A 21 -2.05 8.27 -9.03
N ASN A 22 -3.17 7.60 -8.78
CA ASN A 22 -3.37 6.18 -9.05
C ASN A 22 -4.60 5.99 -9.98
N ASP A 23 -4.48 5.12 -10.97
CA ASP A 23 -5.53 4.81 -11.95
C ASP A 23 -6.38 3.58 -11.57
N ALA A 24 -6.09 2.99 -10.41
CA ALA A 24 -6.70 1.78 -9.87
C ALA A 24 -6.56 0.54 -10.78
N VAL A 25 -5.52 0.48 -11.63
CA VAL A 25 -5.37 -0.60 -12.63
C VAL A 25 -5.33 -2.02 -12.05
N TYR A 26 -4.91 -2.19 -10.80
CA TYR A 26 -4.93 -3.50 -10.12
C TYR A 26 -6.33 -3.98 -9.74
N TYR A 27 -7.33 -3.10 -9.73
CA TYR A 27 -8.65 -3.40 -9.21
C TYR A 27 -9.66 -3.44 -10.36
N ALA A 28 -10.59 -4.39 -10.32
CA ALA A 28 -11.66 -4.47 -11.32
C ALA A 28 -12.69 -3.35 -11.12
N THR A 29 -12.83 -2.86 -9.88
CA THR A 29 -13.76 -1.77 -9.54
C THR A 29 -13.14 -0.76 -8.59
N TRP A 30 -13.68 0.47 -8.63
CA TRP A 30 -13.35 1.50 -7.62
C TRP A 30 -13.70 1.06 -6.20
N LEU A 31 -14.73 0.22 -6.02
CA LEU A 31 -15.09 -0.32 -4.71
C LEU A 31 -13.96 -1.16 -4.12
N GLU A 32 -13.37 -2.06 -4.92
CA GLU A 32 -12.21 -2.85 -4.49
C GLU A 32 -11.00 -1.98 -4.16
N PHE A 33 -10.72 -0.97 -5.00
CA PHE A 33 -9.67 0.02 -4.71
C PHE A 33 -9.89 0.74 -3.38
N PHE A 34 -11.10 1.23 -3.11
CA PHE A 34 -11.39 1.92 -1.85
C PHE A 34 -11.41 0.97 -0.64
N ASN A 35 -11.87 -0.27 -0.82
CA ASN A 35 -11.77 -1.30 0.22
C ASN A 35 -10.30 -1.54 0.59
N SER A 36 -9.43 -1.67 -0.42
CA SER A 36 -7.99 -1.84 -0.22
C SER A 36 -7.38 -0.66 0.56
N LEU A 37 -7.74 0.58 0.21
CA LEU A 37 -7.31 1.77 0.95
C LEU A 37 -7.78 1.78 2.41
N VAL A 38 -9.04 1.39 2.66
CA VAL A 38 -9.58 1.32 4.02
C VAL A 38 -8.85 0.26 4.83
N ILE A 39 -8.62 -0.93 4.26
CA ILE A 39 -7.89 -2.01 4.90
C ILE A 39 -6.44 -1.60 5.19
N HIS A 40 -5.76 -0.97 4.24
CA HIS A 40 -4.43 -0.41 4.45
C HIS A 40 -4.43 0.55 5.65
N ASN A 41 -5.36 1.50 5.69
CA ASN A 41 -5.42 2.50 6.75
C ASN A 41 -5.72 1.90 8.13
N LEU A 42 -6.43 0.76 8.18
CA LEU A 42 -6.72 0.05 9.41
C LEU A 42 -5.51 -0.74 9.92
N LEU A 43 -4.75 -1.37 9.03
CA LEU A 43 -3.63 -2.25 9.38
C LEU A 43 -2.29 -1.50 9.51
N PHE A 44 -2.11 -0.41 8.74
CA PHE A 44 -0.86 0.33 8.61
C PHE A 44 -1.09 1.82 8.84
N VAL A 45 -1.46 2.17 10.07
CA VAL A 45 -1.86 3.53 10.46
C VAL A 45 -0.79 4.60 10.23
N ASP A 46 0.49 4.24 10.35
CA ASP A 46 1.62 5.16 10.19
C ASP A 46 1.83 5.63 8.74
N THR A 47 1.27 4.88 7.79
CA THR A 47 1.31 5.15 6.35
C THR A 47 -0.07 5.36 5.77
N ALA A 48 -1.06 5.69 6.61
CA ALA A 48 -2.44 5.83 6.18
C ALA A 48 -2.60 6.85 5.03
N TYR A 49 -3.38 6.47 4.03
CA TYR A 49 -3.77 7.32 2.92
C TYR A 49 -4.89 8.28 3.32
N THR A 50 -4.79 9.52 2.86
CA THR A 50 -5.91 10.46 2.78
C THR A 50 -6.35 10.57 1.32
N PHE A 51 -7.61 10.26 1.03
CA PHE A 51 -8.19 10.49 -0.29
C PHE A 51 -8.48 11.99 -0.47
N LEU A 52 -7.85 12.62 -1.46
CA LEU A 52 -8.01 14.04 -1.75
C LEU A 52 -9.08 14.33 -2.81
N GLY A 53 -9.55 13.29 -3.51
CA GLY A 53 -10.51 13.39 -4.59
C GLY A 53 -10.02 12.76 -5.88
N PHE A 54 -10.79 12.97 -6.94
CA PHE A 54 -10.44 12.52 -8.28
C PHE A 54 -9.86 13.65 -9.12
N LYS A 55 -9.08 13.27 -10.12
CA LYS A 55 -8.75 14.14 -11.26
C LYS A 55 -8.93 13.37 -12.56
N GLU A 56 -9.29 14.09 -13.61
CA GLU A 56 -9.33 13.53 -14.96
C GLU A 56 -8.04 13.90 -15.70
N LYS A 57 -7.48 12.95 -16.45
CA LYS A 57 -6.37 13.20 -17.37
C LYS A 57 -6.48 12.28 -18.57
N ASP A 58 -6.47 12.84 -19.78
CA ASP A 58 -6.50 12.09 -21.04
C ASP A 58 -7.69 11.08 -21.13
N GLY A 59 -8.84 11.45 -20.53
CA GLY A 59 -10.04 10.62 -20.46
C GLY A 59 -10.02 9.53 -19.38
N SER A 60 -8.95 9.44 -18.58
CA SER A 60 -8.84 8.53 -17.44
C SER A 60 -9.16 9.23 -16.13
N LEU A 61 -10.01 8.60 -15.31
CA LEU A 61 -10.28 9.01 -13.93
C LEU A 61 -9.15 8.49 -13.03
N LEU A 62 -8.53 9.38 -12.26
CA LEU A 62 -7.39 9.07 -11.40
C LEU A 62 -7.69 9.48 -9.97
N ALA A 63 -7.49 8.58 -9.01
CA ALA A 63 -7.54 8.88 -7.59
C ALA A 63 -6.29 9.66 -7.16
N VAL A 64 -6.49 10.72 -6.38
CA VAL A 64 -5.41 11.50 -5.77
C VAL A 64 -5.37 11.19 -4.29
N LEU A 65 -4.25 10.62 -3.85
CA LEU A 65 -4.00 10.22 -2.46
C LEU A 65 -2.88 11.04 -1.87
N LYS A 66 -2.95 11.31 -0.57
CA LYS A 66 -1.85 11.83 0.24
C LYS A 66 -1.41 10.74 1.21
N GLN A 67 -0.11 10.54 1.36
CA GLN A 67 0.48 9.58 2.30
C GLN A 67 1.64 10.25 3.04
N PRO A 68 1.90 9.92 4.32
CA PRO A 68 3.13 10.34 5.01
C PRO A 68 4.39 9.99 4.20
N PHE A 69 5.34 10.93 4.18
CA PHE A 69 6.64 10.71 3.55
C PHE A 69 7.61 10.17 4.60
N ILE A 70 8.15 8.99 4.33
CA ILE A 70 9.07 8.28 5.22
C ILE A 70 10.36 8.02 4.47
N THR A 71 11.50 8.23 5.14
CA THR A 71 12.82 7.96 4.59
C THR A 71 13.34 6.63 5.12
N SER A 72 14.00 5.85 4.29
CA SER A 72 14.70 4.65 4.75
C SER A 72 16.02 4.99 5.42
N ASP A 73 16.34 4.34 6.54
CA ASP A 73 17.67 4.36 7.18
C ASP A 73 18.39 3.01 7.15
N ALA A 74 17.71 1.95 6.68
CA ALA A 74 18.22 0.59 6.59
C ALA A 74 17.55 -0.17 5.43
N PRO A 75 18.22 -1.20 4.86
CA PRO A 75 17.59 -2.11 3.92
C PRO A 75 16.50 -2.95 4.59
N VAL A 76 15.53 -3.41 3.79
CA VAL A 76 14.46 -4.29 4.26
C VAL A 76 15.00 -5.71 4.48
N ASP A 77 14.77 -6.27 5.67
CA ASP A 77 14.91 -7.71 5.90
C ASP A 77 13.57 -8.40 5.67
N LEU A 78 13.46 -9.14 4.57
CA LEU A 78 12.25 -9.87 4.19
C LEU A 78 11.85 -10.94 5.22
N GLU A 79 12.78 -11.43 6.03
CA GLU A 79 12.47 -12.38 7.09
C GLU A 79 11.71 -11.69 8.24
N ASP A 80 12.03 -10.44 8.56
CA ASP A 80 11.31 -9.67 9.56
C ASP A 80 9.92 -9.26 9.07
N VAL A 81 9.77 -8.95 7.77
CA VAL A 81 8.46 -8.73 7.14
C VAL A 81 7.58 -9.99 7.28
N LYS A 82 8.13 -11.18 6.98
CA LYS A 82 7.41 -12.45 7.13
C LYS A 82 6.99 -12.72 8.56
N LYS A 83 7.90 -12.51 9.53
CA LYS A 83 7.58 -12.69 10.96
C LYS A 83 6.47 -11.74 11.41
N LEU A 84 6.52 -10.48 11.00
CA LEU A 84 5.50 -9.49 11.34
C LEU A 84 4.14 -9.86 10.75
N LEU A 85 4.09 -10.22 9.47
CA LEU A 85 2.85 -10.64 8.81
C LEU A 85 2.29 -11.92 9.44
N ALA A 86 3.14 -12.92 9.71
CA ALA A 86 2.74 -14.15 10.38
C ALA A 86 2.21 -13.92 11.79
N PHE A 87 2.83 -13.02 12.55
CA PHE A 87 2.35 -12.61 13.87
C PHE A 87 0.94 -11.99 13.81
N ASN A 88 0.61 -11.32 12.71
CA ASN A 88 -0.71 -10.73 12.45
C ASN A 88 -1.67 -11.68 11.69
N GLY A 89 -1.39 -12.98 11.66
CA GLY A 89 -2.28 -13.99 11.08
C GLY A 89 -2.25 -14.10 9.55
N PHE A 90 -1.33 -13.41 8.88
CA PHE A 90 -1.10 -13.56 7.45
C PHE A 90 -0.17 -14.74 7.17
N VAL A 91 -0.62 -15.68 6.36
CA VAL A 91 0.17 -16.84 5.91
C VAL A 91 0.62 -16.61 4.49
N ASN A 92 1.92 -16.71 4.23
CA ASN A 92 2.45 -16.64 2.87
C ASN A 92 1.91 -17.82 2.04
N THR A 93 1.28 -17.52 0.90
CA THR A 93 0.66 -18.54 0.04
C THR A 93 1.57 -18.87 -1.14
N LYS A 94 2.02 -17.85 -1.88
CA LYS A 94 2.89 -17.99 -3.04
C LYS A 94 3.68 -16.69 -3.21
N ARG A 95 4.98 -16.81 -3.53
CA ARG A 95 5.86 -15.64 -3.76
C ARG A 95 5.72 -14.63 -2.62
N ASN A 96 5.21 -13.43 -2.91
CA ASN A 96 5.03 -12.32 -1.98
C ASN A 96 3.55 -12.08 -1.65
N ASP A 97 2.71 -13.09 -1.85
CA ASP A 97 1.28 -13.02 -1.57
C ASP A 97 0.98 -13.70 -0.23
N TYR A 98 0.04 -13.13 0.50
CA TYR A 98 -0.33 -13.55 1.85
C TYR A 98 -1.83 -13.65 1.99
N PHE A 99 -2.29 -14.56 2.84
CA PHE A 99 -3.69 -14.77 3.13
C PHE A 99 -3.93 -14.77 4.63
N ASN A 100 -4.88 -13.95 5.08
CA ASN A 100 -5.41 -13.98 6.44
C ASN A 100 -6.82 -14.60 6.40
N ARG A 101 -6.92 -15.84 6.89
CA ARG A 101 -8.18 -16.61 6.88
C ARG A 101 -9.24 -16.01 7.81
N GLU A 102 -8.82 -15.50 8.96
CA GLU A 102 -9.75 -14.97 9.97
C GLU A 102 -10.44 -13.70 9.48
N LEU A 103 -9.70 -12.83 8.80
CA LEU A 103 -10.22 -11.58 8.26
C LEU A 103 -10.78 -11.72 6.82
N GLY A 104 -10.57 -12.85 6.16
CA GLY A 104 -10.94 -13.04 4.76
C GLY A 104 -10.17 -12.09 3.83
N LEU A 105 -8.88 -11.87 4.08
CA LEU A 105 -8.05 -10.91 3.34
C LEU A 105 -6.95 -11.62 2.56
N ILE A 106 -6.78 -11.20 1.30
CA ILE A 106 -5.60 -11.48 0.49
C ILE A 106 -4.79 -10.19 0.42
N LEU A 107 -3.49 -10.29 0.67
CA LEU A 107 -2.51 -9.23 0.51
C LEU A 107 -1.52 -9.66 -0.57
N GLU A 108 -1.58 -9.03 -1.74
CA GLU A 108 -0.73 -9.36 -2.88
C GLU A 108 0.46 -8.41 -3.00
N ASP A 109 1.48 -8.87 -3.73
CA ASP A 109 2.61 -8.05 -4.21
C ASP A 109 3.43 -7.38 -3.11
N MET A 110 3.60 -8.04 -1.95
CA MET A 110 4.42 -7.56 -0.85
C MET A 110 5.91 -7.80 -1.08
N HIS A 111 6.50 -7.06 -2.03
CA HIS A 111 7.94 -7.00 -2.24
C HIS A 111 8.63 -6.00 -1.31
N ASP A 112 9.97 -6.08 -1.25
CA ASP A 112 10.80 -5.18 -0.45
C ASP A 112 10.62 -3.70 -0.82
N GLU A 113 10.42 -3.37 -2.10
CA GLU A 113 10.19 -1.96 -2.50
C GLU A 113 8.87 -1.36 -1.94
N ASN A 114 7.93 -2.20 -1.48
CA ASN A 114 6.69 -1.78 -0.81
C ASN A 114 6.85 -1.66 0.72
N ILE A 115 8.08 -1.79 1.23
CA ILE A 115 8.43 -1.66 2.63
C ILE A 115 9.52 -0.60 2.80
N ILE A 116 9.34 0.29 3.77
CA ILE A 116 10.36 1.24 4.20
C ILE A 116 10.77 0.89 5.63
N VAL A 117 12.07 0.75 5.88
CA VAL A 117 12.61 0.61 7.24
C VAL A 117 13.09 1.96 7.74
N ASN A 118 12.56 2.41 8.87
CA ASN A 118 13.09 3.55 9.60
C ASN A 118 13.04 3.29 11.11
N SER A 119 14.15 3.52 11.81
CA SER A 119 14.23 3.38 13.27
C SER A 119 13.73 2.01 13.76
N ASN A 120 14.16 0.92 13.09
CA ASN A 120 13.73 -0.47 13.32
C ASN A 120 12.21 -0.72 13.18
N THR A 121 11.48 0.20 12.54
CA THR A 121 10.04 0.06 12.26
C THR A 121 9.84 -0.23 10.76
N LEU A 122 8.96 -1.18 10.46
CA LEU A 122 8.56 -1.50 9.09
C LEU A 122 7.32 -0.69 8.72
N PHE A 123 7.44 0.15 7.70
CA PHE A 123 6.36 0.95 7.16
C PHE A 123 5.93 0.36 5.82
N PHE A 124 4.64 0.03 5.70
CA PHE A 124 4.08 -0.61 4.52
C PHE A 124 3.50 0.45 3.61
N ILE A 125 3.84 0.42 2.33
CA ILE A 125 3.30 1.32 1.31
C ILE A 125 2.82 0.53 0.11
N ASP A 126 1.96 1.13 -0.71
CA ASP A 126 1.51 0.56 -2.00
C ASP A 126 0.96 -0.89 -1.90
N THR A 127 0.35 -1.24 -0.77
CA THR A 127 -0.24 -2.56 -0.53
C THR A 127 -1.47 -2.80 -1.42
N VAL A 128 -1.65 -4.05 -1.85
CA VAL A 128 -2.82 -4.47 -2.63
C VAL A 128 -3.64 -5.49 -1.83
N PHE A 129 -4.78 -5.07 -1.30
CA PHE A 129 -5.70 -5.94 -0.57
C PHE A 129 -6.92 -6.33 -1.41
N TYR A 130 -7.32 -7.59 -1.30
CA TYR A 130 -8.62 -8.10 -1.75
C TYR A 130 -9.35 -8.76 -0.60
N THR A 131 -10.68 -8.64 -0.62
CA THR A 131 -11.58 -9.38 0.28
C THR A 131 -12.08 -10.62 -0.42
N VAL A 132 -12.02 -11.78 0.23
CA VAL A 132 -12.75 -12.95 -0.23
C VAL A 132 -14.17 -12.91 0.32
N SER A 133 -15.16 -12.86 -0.58
CA SER A 133 -16.55 -13.16 -0.21
C SER A 133 -16.71 -14.68 -0.10
N GLU A 134 -17.42 -15.13 0.93
CA GLU A 134 -17.88 -16.53 1.05
C GLU A 134 -18.75 -16.95 -0.14
#